data_AF-A0A256K622-F1
#
_entry.id   AF-A0A256K622-F1
#
_cell.length_a   1.000
_cell.length_b   1.000
_cell.length_c   1.000
_cell.angle_alpha   90.00
_cell.angle_beta   90.00
_cell.angle_gamma   90.00
#
_symmetry.space_group_name_H-M   'P 1'
#
loop_
_entity.id
_entity.type
_entity.pdbx_description
1 polymer ?
#
loop_
_entity_poly.entity_id
_entity_poly.type
_entity_poly.pdbx_seq_one_letter_code
_entity_poly.pdbx_strand_id
1 'polypeptide(L)'
;MSRSHTYRCLNCLDATVTRTFDTSHLSRTCPDCGSFERFANEAVIERFESLEASPPAEFDWDRLERREKLLVAERLARTDKTLADFDVAVDEEAAEGRTTPEPGDA
;
A
#
# COMPACT_ATOMS: atom_id res chain seq x y z
N MET A 1 31.43 -3.62 5.20
CA MET A 1 30.51 -2.57 5.68
C MET A 1 29.11 -3.14 5.71
N SER A 2 28.41 -3.03 6.84
CA SER A 2 27.01 -3.44 6.92
C SER A 2 26.17 -2.50 6.07
N ARG A 3 25.39 -3.02 5.12
CA ARG A 3 24.46 -2.19 4.34
C ARG A 3 23.36 -1.71 5.29
N SER A 4 23.13 -0.40 5.30
CA SER A 4 22.04 0.20 6.05
C SER A 4 20.87 0.48 5.12
N HIS A 5 19.66 0.25 5.62
CA HIS A 5 18.41 0.45 4.91
C HIS A 5 17.59 1.48 5.64
N THR A 6 16.98 2.40 4.87
CA THR A 6 16.08 3.43 5.40
C THR A 6 14.64 2.97 5.26
N TYR A 7 13.82 3.36 6.23
CA TYR A 7 12.41 3.04 6.30
C TYR A 7 11.64 4.31 6.62
N ARG A 8 10.48 4.51 5.99
CA ARG A 8 9.67 5.73 6.08
C ARG A 8 8.29 5.43 6.65
N CYS A 9 7.83 6.28 7.57
CA CYS A 9 6.50 6.16 8.19
C CYS A 9 5.41 6.25 7.14
N LEU A 10 4.49 5.29 7.10
CA LEU A 10 3.40 5.29 6.10
C LEU A 10 2.28 6.30 6.37
N ASN A 11 2.21 6.84 7.59
CA ASN A 11 1.21 7.85 7.95
C ASN A 11 1.65 9.26 7.54
N CYS A 12 2.73 9.77 8.14
CA CYS A 12 3.20 11.13 7.87
C CYS A 12 4.11 11.25 6.64
N LEU A 13 4.75 10.17 6.19
CA LEU A 13 5.77 10.16 5.13
C LEU A 13 7.04 10.99 5.41
N ASP A 14 7.08 11.80 6.46
CA ASP A 14 8.25 12.60 6.85
C ASP A 14 9.30 11.79 7.63
N ALA A 15 8.84 11.07 8.66
CA ALA A 15 9.75 10.37 9.56
C ALA A 15 10.45 9.20 8.87
N THR A 16 11.78 9.14 9.00
CA THR A 16 12.60 8.02 8.52
C THR A 16 13.44 7.40 9.63
N VAL A 17 13.74 6.11 9.48
CA VAL A 17 14.57 5.34 10.40
C VAL A 17 15.53 4.48 9.60
N THR A 18 16.83 4.54 9.93
CA THR A 18 17.85 3.68 9.31
C THR A 18 18.17 2.49 10.21
N ARG A 19 18.29 1.28 9.64
CA ARG A 19 18.65 0.01 10.31
C ARG A 19 19.65 -0.78 9.47
N THR A 20 20.38 -1.70 10.11
CA THR A 20 21.38 -2.56 9.43
C THR A 20 20.83 -3.86 8.89
N PHE A 21 19.57 -4.17 9.16
CA PHE A 21 18.86 -5.32 8.60
C PHE A 21 17.94 -4.85 7.48
N ASP A 22 17.65 -5.77 6.56
CA ASP A 22 16.83 -5.54 5.38
C ASP A 22 15.53 -6.34 5.47
N THR A 23 14.44 -5.66 5.79
CA THR A 23 13.08 -6.20 5.83
C THR A 23 12.17 -5.31 4.99
N SER A 24 10.96 -5.77 4.65
CA SER A 24 10.01 -4.96 3.89
C SER A 24 9.43 -3.81 4.72
N HIS A 25 9.23 -4.04 6.02
CA HIS A 25 8.70 -3.03 6.93
C HIS A 25 9.05 -3.33 8.38
N LEU A 26 8.91 -2.31 9.21
CA LEU A 26 9.01 -2.38 10.66
C LEU A 26 7.83 -1.65 11.31
N SER A 27 7.29 -2.20 12.39
CA SER A 27 6.22 -1.56 13.15
C SER A 27 6.81 -0.88 14.38
N ARG A 28 6.59 0.42 14.53
CA ARG A 28 7.05 1.19 15.69
C ARG A 28 6.27 2.50 15.82
N THR A 29 6.38 3.10 16.99
CA THR A 29 5.95 4.48 17.18
C THR A 29 6.80 5.44 16.35
N CYS A 30 6.11 6.26 15.57
CA CYS A 30 6.72 7.30 14.75
C CYS A 30 7.25 8.43 15.64
N PRO A 31 8.53 8.84 15.49
CA PRO A 31 9.09 9.92 16.30
C PRO A 31 8.49 11.29 15.97
N ASP A 32 8.02 11.51 14.74
CA ASP A 32 7.46 12.80 14.31
C ASP A 32 5.95 12.91 14.58
N CYS A 33 5.16 11.90 14.17
CA CYS A 33 3.69 11.98 14.30
C CYS A 33 3.13 11.26 15.54
N GLY A 34 3.97 10.58 16.34
CA GLY A 34 3.56 9.91 17.59
C GLY A 34 2.68 8.67 17.43
N SER A 35 2.16 8.40 16.23
CA SER A 35 1.33 7.22 15.93
C SER A 35 2.15 5.94 15.88
N PHE A 36 1.55 4.82 16.30
CA PHE A 36 2.13 3.49 16.10
C PHE A 36 1.84 3.02 14.67
N GLU A 37 2.88 3.02 13.84
CA GLU A 37 2.74 2.88 12.39
C GLU A 37 3.72 1.87 11.81
N ARG A 38 3.42 1.45 10.59
CA ARG A 38 4.38 0.71 9.76
C ARG A 38 5.31 1.71 9.08
N PHE A 39 6.58 1.36 9.07
CA PHE A 39 7.64 2.05 8.34
C PHE A 39 8.06 1.15 7.18
N ALA A 40 7.77 1.56 5.95
CA ALA A 40 8.12 0.79 4.76
C ALA A 40 9.55 1.10 4.31
N ASN A 41 10.24 0.10 3.79
CA ASN A 41 11.59 0.24 3.25
C ASN A 41 11.62 1.26 2.09
N GLU A 42 12.69 2.05 1.98
CA GLU A 42 12.82 3.13 0.98
C GLU A 42 12.56 2.63 -0.46
N ALA A 43 13.09 1.46 -0.83
CA ALA A 43 12.89 0.92 -2.18
C ALA A 43 11.40 0.65 -2.50
N VAL A 44 10.58 0.36 -1.48
CA VAL A 44 9.13 0.19 -1.62
C VAL A 44 8.46 1.54 -1.84
N ILE A 45 8.90 2.57 -1.12
CA ILE A 45 8.39 3.94 -1.27
C ILE A 45 8.74 4.49 -2.65
N GLU A 46 10.00 4.39 -3.07
CA GLU A 46 10.45 4.86 -4.39
C GLU A 46 9.65 4.18 -5.51
N ARG A 47 9.40 2.87 -5.38
CA ARG A 47 8.60 2.12 -6.36
C ARG A 47 7.15 2.56 -6.36
N PHE A 48 6.55 2.78 -5.19
CA PHE A 48 5.19 3.28 -5.04
C PHE A 48 5.04 4.67 -5.66
N GLU A 49 5.94 5.61 -5.33
CA GLU A 49 5.92 6.97 -5.88
C GLU A 49 6.11 6.99 -7.40
N SER A 50 6.98 6.12 -7.93
CA SER A 50 7.15 5.97 -9.38
C SER A 50 5.88 5.49 -10.07
N LEU A 51 5.11 4.59 -9.45
CA LEU A 51 3.85 4.08 -9.99
C LEU A 51 2.72 5.11 -9.85
N GLU A 52 2.67 5.85 -8.75
CA GLU A 52 1.72 6.96 -8.57
C GLU A 52 1.97 8.09 -9.58
N ALA A 53 3.24 8.42 -9.84
CA ALA A 53 3.59 9.47 -10.79
C ALA A 53 3.32 9.08 -12.25
N SER A 54 3.41 7.78 -12.57
CA SER A 54 3.17 7.24 -13.90
C SER A 54 2.46 5.89 -13.81
N PRO A 55 1.13 5.89 -13.59
CA PRO A 55 0.36 4.66 -13.46
C PRO A 55 0.50 3.78 -14.71
N PRO A 56 0.73 2.46 -14.54
CA PRO A 56 0.82 1.53 -15.66
C PRO A 56 -0.53 1.41 -16.39
N ALA A 57 -0.55 1.54 -17.71
CA ALA A 57 -1.80 1.48 -18.50
C ALA A 57 -2.44 0.08 -18.56
N GLU A 58 -1.62 -0.97 -18.42
CA GLU A 58 -2.05 -2.38 -18.47
C GLU A 58 -2.50 -2.95 -17.12
N PHE A 59 -2.53 -2.12 -16.08
CA PHE A 59 -2.88 -2.52 -14.72
C PHE A 59 -3.76 -1.46 -14.08
N ASP A 60 -4.88 -1.87 -13.49
CA ASP A 60 -5.91 -0.99 -12.89
C ASP A 60 -5.43 -0.32 -11.58
N TRP A 61 -4.30 0.40 -11.65
CA TRP A 61 -3.64 1.00 -10.50
C TRP A 61 -4.56 1.95 -9.72
N ASP A 62 -5.35 2.77 -10.42
CA ASP A 62 -6.23 3.76 -9.78
C ASP A 62 -7.43 3.14 -9.05
N ARG A 63 -7.72 1.86 -9.27
CA ARG A 63 -8.78 1.15 -8.54
C ARG A 63 -8.31 0.66 -7.18
N LEU A 64 -7.00 0.53 -6.99
CA LEU A 64 -6.42 0.07 -5.74
C LEU A 64 -6.45 1.16 -4.67
N GLU A 65 -6.80 0.76 -3.46
CA GLU A 65 -6.59 1.61 -2.29
C GLU A 65 -5.09 1.76 -2.00
N ARG A 66 -4.73 2.85 -1.31
CA ARG A 66 -3.33 3.16 -0.96
C ARG A 66 -2.59 1.98 -0.33
N ARG A 67 -3.27 1.20 0.53
CA ARG A 67 -2.67 0.04 1.19
C ARG A 67 -2.35 -1.08 0.19
N GLU A 68 -3.22 -1.31 -0.79
CA GLU A 68 -3.04 -2.34 -1.81
C GLU A 68 -1.94 -1.94 -2.80
N LYS A 69 -1.93 -0.67 -3.22
CA LYS A 69 -0.85 -0.08 -4.01
C LYS A 69 0.52 -0.28 -3.35
N LEU A 70 0.62 -0.05 -2.04
CA LEU A 70 1.86 -0.27 -1.27
C LEU A 70 2.26 -1.75 -1.22
N LEU A 71 1.30 -2.69 -1.19
CA LEU A 71 1.61 -4.13 -1.25
C LEU A 71 2.13 -4.54 -2.64
N VAL A 72 1.54 -4.02 -3.72
CA VAL A 72 2.03 -4.25 -5.09
C VAL A 72 3.45 -3.68 -5.23
N ALA A 73 3.67 -2.43 -4.81
CA ALA A 73 4.99 -1.80 -4.83
C ALA A 73 6.03 -2.60 -4.03
N GLU A 74 5.67 -3.14 -2.86
CA GLU A 74 6.55 -3.97 -2.05
C GLU A 74 7.03 -5.19 -2.84
N ARG A 75 6.09 -5.91 -3.45
CA ARG A 75 6.39 -7.12 -4.21
C ARG A 75 7.25 -6.82 -5.44
N LEU A 76 6.95 -5.75 -6.18
CA LEU A 76 7.74 -5.35 -7.34
C LEU A 76 9.16 -4.90 -6.97
N ALA A 77 9.35 -4.28 -5.80
CA ALA A 77 10.64 -3.76 -5.37
C ALA A 77 11.55 -4.82 -4.73
N ARG A 78 10.97 -5.87 -4.14
CA ARG A 78 11.69 -6.79 -3.24
C ARG A 78 11.59 -8.26 -3.60
N THR A 79 10.85 -8.60 -4.66
CA THR A 79 10.74 -9.96 -5.18
C THR A 79 10.86 -9.94 -6.70
N ASP A 80 11.02 -11.10 -7.34
CA ASP A 80 11.06 -11.21 -8.80
C ASP A 80 9.67 -11.12 -9.46
N LYS A 81 8.66 -10.66 -8.72
CA LYS A 81 7.29 -10.47 -9.24
C LYS A 81 7.20 -9.25 -10.16
N THR A 82 6.29 -9.36 -11.12
CA THR A 82 5.94 -8.34 -12.11
C THR A 82 4.47 -7.96 -11.98
N LEU A 83 4.02 -6.91 -12.68
CA LEU A 83 2.61 -6.52 -12.66
C LEU A 83 1.67 -7.63 -13.17
N ALA A 84 2.17 -8.49 -14.07
CA ALA A 84 1.43 -9.65 -14.59
C ALA A 84 1.14 -10.74 -13.53
N ASP A 85 1.81 -10.68 -12.37
CA ASP A 85 1.57 -11.60 -11.25
C ASP A 85 0.43 -11.14 -10.32
N PHE A 86 -0.26 -10.05 -10.65
CA PHE A 86 -1.35 -9.46 -9.88
C PHE A 86 -2.61 -9.35 -10.71
N ASP A 87 -3.75 -9.53 -10.04
CA ASP A 87 -5.08 -9.31 -10.60
C ASP A 87 -5.85 -8.39 -9.65
N VAL A 88 -6.65 -7.46 -10.21
CA VAL A 88 -7.42 -6.48 -9.45
C VAL A 88 -8.87 -6.94 -9.48
N ALA A 89 -9.29 -7.63 -8.41
CA ALA A 89 -10.66 -8.09 -8.28
C ALA A 89 -11.62 -6.92 -8.01
N VAL A 90 -12.80 -6.98 -8.62
CA VAL A 90 -13.94 -6.12 -8.26
C VAL A 90 -14.85 -6.89 -7.31
N ASP A 91 -15.02 -6.40 -6.09
CA ASP A 91 -16.10 -6.84 -5.20
C ASP A 91 -17.43 -6.32 -5.76
N GLU A 92 -18.08 -7.11 -6.62
CA GLU A 92 -19.38 -6.78 -7.23
C GLU A 92 -20.54 -6.82 -6.20
N GLU A 93 -20.32 -7.29 -4.96
CA GLU A 93 -21.36 -7.54 -3.97
C GLU A 93 -21.81 -6.30 -3.15
N ALA A 94 -21.22 -5.11 -3.36
CA ALA A 94 -21.60 -3.90 -2.62
C ALA A 94 -22.78 -3.12 -3.22
N ALA A 95 -23.29 -3.49 -4.40
CA ALA A 95 -24.34 -2.74 -5.11
C ALA A 95 -25.78 -3.21 -4.82
N GLU A 96 -26.00 -4.44 -4.36
CA GLU A 96 -27.35 -5.00 -4.14
C GLU A 96 -27.72 -5.04 -2.65
N GLY A 97 -27.90 -3.86 -2.05
CA GLY A 97 -28.10 -3.76 -0.60
C GLY A 97 -29.05 -2.67 -0.14
N ARG A 98 -30.11 -2.33 -0.90
CA ARG A 98 -31.24 -1.56 -0.35
C ARG A 98 -32.51 -1.62 -1.22
N THR A 99 -33.20 -2.77 -1.22
CA THR A 99 -34.67 -2.75 -1.39
C THR A 99 -35.27 -2.79 0.00
N THR A 100 -35.72 -1.63 0.49
CA THR A 100 -36.67 -1.55 1.59
C THR A 100 -38.03 -1.98 1.03
N PRO A 101 -38.66 -3.07 1.48
CA PRO A 101 -40.05 -3.29 1.16
C PRO A 101 -40.90 -2.23 1.87
N GLU A 102 -41.69 -1.48 1.10
CA GLU A 102 -42.70 -0.57 1.66
C GLU A 102 -43.72 -1.36 2.48
N PRO A 103 -44.16 -0.87 3.66
CA PRO A 103 -45.27 -1.49 4.37
C PRO A 103 -46.56 -1.14 3.62
N GLY A 104 -47.17 -2.15 2.99
CA GLY A 104 -48.50 -2.02 2.41
C GLY A 104 -49.57 -1.92 3.49
N ASP A 105 -50.30 -0.80 3.46
CA ASP A 105 -51.55 -0.55 4.21
C ASP A 105 -52.67 -1.47 3.66
N ALA A 106 -53.22 -2.35 4.49
CA ALA A 106 -54.57 -2.94 4.35
C ALA A 106 -55.01 -3.66 5.65
#